data_AF-A0A2R6GFV1-F1
#
_entry.id   AF-A0A2R6GFV1-F1
#
_cell.length_a   1.000
_cell.length_b   1.000
_cell.length_c   1.000
_cell.angle_alpha   90.00
_cell.angle_beta   90.00
_cell.angle_gamma   90.00
#
_symmetry.space_group_name_H-M   'P 1'
#
loop_
_entity.id
_entity.type
_entity.pdbx_description
1 polymer ?
#
loop_
_entity_poly.entity_id
_entity_poly.type
_entity_poly.pdbx_seq_one_letter_code
_entity_poly.pdbx_strand_id
1 'polypeptide(L)'
;MNRRDVLQAASAGVVVALAGCLGSGESGPTAQQPDDCPVTQGLDVGWPEELTTETVESFVENYENAYYREKVVDFEQETRLDEYALSANVASGPTESGAGYEVELSGGGGVYRPNLHLAATVADAPVDADVHSTDDLETGLASLLRDAADSDEEVTQHVTRRDVVRRFVATVNELSDGEPLTGKGDAATLYFDVDGTTVELSVSASSFHGDYWWSAWYYVDENVVRRTDDDSVDPAEGELLECRGES
;
A
#
# COMPACT_ATOMS: atom_id res chain seq x y z
N MET A 1 -38.67 2.94 -49.72
CA MET A 1 -38.99 2.07 -50.87
C MET A 1 -38.24 0.77 -50.71
N ASN A 2 -38.99 -0.34 -50.74
CA ASN A 2 -38.59 -1.77 -50.76
C ASN A 2 -37.95 -2.35 -49.49
N ARG A 3 -38.25 -3.58 -49.04
CA ARG A 3 -39.39 -4.54 -49.13
C ARG A 3 -38.86 -5.85 -48.53
N ARG A 4 -39.72 -6.58 -47.79
CA ARG A 4 -39.75 -8.03 -47.44
C ARG A 4 -40.01 -8.18 -45.94
N ASP A 5 -41.24 -8.41 -45.47
CA ASP A 5 -42.21 -9.51 -45.69
C ASP A 5 -41.72 -10.90 -45.22
N VAL A 6 -42.17 -11.23 -44.00
CA VAL A 6 -42.96 -12.42 -43.57
C VAL A 6 -42.48 -13.82 -43.95
N LEU A 7 -42.33 -14.69 -42.94
CA LEU A 7 -43.04 -15.99 -42.87
C LEU A 7 -43.09 -16.56 -41.45
N GLN A 8 -44.33 -16.75 -40.98
CA GLN A 8 -44.72 -17.68 -39.92
C GLN A 8 -44.41 -19.12 -40.34
N ALA A 9 -44.03 -19.95 -39.38
CA ALA A 9 -44.33 -21.38 -39.41
C ALA A 9 -44.67 -21.83 -37.97
N ALA A 10 -45.95 -22.00 -37.73
CA ALA A 10 -46.47 -22.80 -36.63
C ALA A 10 -46.41 -24.27 -37.04
N SER A 11 -45.89 -25.12 -36.17
CA SER A 11 -46.09 -26.56 -36.24
C SER A 11 -46.42 -27.08 -34.84
N ALA A 12 -47.46 -27.90 -34.82
CA ALA A 12 -48.19 -28.37 -33.68
C ALA A 12 -47.40 -29.38 -32.82
N GLY A 13 -47.67 -29.32 -31.52
CA GLY A 13 -48.16 -30.47 -30.75
C GLY A 13 -47.15 -31.56 -30.39
N VAL A 14 -46.67 -31.51 -29.15
CA VAL A 14 -46.80 -32.65 -28.23
C VAL A 14 -47.20 -32.08 -26.86
N VAL A 15 -48.39 -32.45 -26.40
CA VAL A 15 -48.82 -32.28 -25.00
C VAL A 15 -48.18 -33.43 -24.23
N VAL A 16 -47.17 -33.13 -23.41
CA VAL A 16 -46.73 -34.04 -22.35
C VAL A 16 -47.22 -33.46 -21.04
N ALA A 17 -48.37 -33.96 -20.58
CA ALA A 17 -48.79 -33.80 -19.20
C ALA A 17 -47.92 -34.73 -18.35
N LEU A 18 -46.96 -34.16 -17.61
CA LEU A 18 -46.37 -34.82 -16.46
C LEU A 18 -46.77 -34.05 -15.21
N ALA A 19 -47.49 -34.76 -14.35
CA ALA A 19 -47.96 -34.33 -13.07
C ALA A 19 -46.81 -34.14 -12.07
N GLY A 20 -46.97 -33.15 -11.19
CA GLY A 20 -46.52 -33.22 -9.81
C GLY A 20 -45.03 -32.99 -9.54
N CYS A 21 -44.70 -31.76 -9.13
CA CYS A 21 -44.14 -31.48 -7.80
C CYS A 21 -44.07 -29.96 -7.61
N LEU A 22 -44.95 -29.42 -6.77
CA LEU A 22 -44.73 -28.16 -6.08
C LEU A 22 -43.70 -28.47 -4.98
N GLY A 23 -42.48 -27.97 -5.15
CA GLY A 23 -41.37 -28.16 -4.21
C GLY A 23 -40.36 -27.04 -4.38
N SER A 24 -40.48 -26.06 -3.49
CA SER A 24 -39.54 -25.02 -3.07
C SER A 24 -38.11 -25.00 -3.63
N GLY A 25 -37.68 -23.79 -4.03
CA GLY A 25 -36.29 -23.34 -3.99
C GLY A 25 -35.48 -23.63 -5.24
N GLU A 26 -35.59 -22.77 -6.25
CA GLU A 26 -34.50 -22.56 -7.21
C GLU A 26 -33.34 -21.92 -6.43
N SER A 27 -32.46 -22.76 -5.89
CA SER A 27 -31.06 -22.39 -5.73
C SER A 27 -30.54 -22.14 -7.13
N GLY A 28 -30.10 -20.91 -7.41
CA GLY A 28 -29.38 -20.58 -8.64
C GLY A 28 -28.17 -21.50 -8.84
N PRO A 29 -27.59 -21.53 -10.05
CA PRO A 29 -26.39 -22.33 -10.30
C PRO A 29 -25.32 -21.93 -9.27
N THR A 30 -24.89 -22.88 -8.44
CA THR A 30 -23.69 -22.72 -7.62
C THR A 30 -22.54 -22.41 -8.56
N ALA A 31 -21.83 -21.32 -8.29
CA ALA A 31 -20.69 -20.90 -9.10
C ALA A 31 -19.67 -22.04 -9.12
N GLN A 32 -19.49 -22.65 -10.27
CA GLN A 32 -18.61 -23.80 -10.43
C GLN A 32 -17.17 -23.32 -10.23
N GLN A 33 -16.42 -23.99 -9.36
CA GLN A 33 -15.03 -23.66 -9.09
C GLN A 33 -14.22 -23.67 -10.41
N PRO A 34 -13.42 -22.63 -10.72
CA PRO A 34 -12.60 -22.61 -11.92
C PRO A 34 -11.59 -23.76 -11.94
N ASP A 35 -11.41 -24.40 -13.11
CA ASP A 35 -10.48 -25.53 -13.28
C ASP A 35 -9.01 -25.13 -13.04
N ASP A 36 -8.65 -23.87 -13.30
CA ASP A 36 -7.33 -23.29 -13.08
C ASP A 36 -7.41 -22.17 -12.04
N CYS A 37 -7.15 -22.51 -10.78
CA CYS A 37 -7.03 -21.51 -9.73
C CYS A 37 -5.61 -20.91 -9.72
N PRO A 38 -5.44 -19.58 -9.77
CA PRO A 38 -4.14 -18.98 -9.51
C PRO A 38 -3.65 -19.38 -8.12
N VAL A 39 -2.33 -19.52 -7.99
CA VAL A 39 -1.70 -19.76 -6.68
C VAL A 39 -2.20 -18.68 -5.73
N THR A 40 -2.67 -19.07 -4.54
CA THR A 40 -3.21 -18.15 -3.53
C THR A 40 -2.28 -16.94 -3.38
N GLN A 41 -2.85 -15.73 -3.29
CA GLN A 41 -2.04 -14.51 -3.27
C GLN A 41 -1.13 -14.43 -2.04
N GLY A 42 -1.41 -15.25 -1.01
CA GLY A 42 -0.62 -15.39 0.21
C GLY A 42 -0.83 -14.22 1.17
N LEU A 43 -1.99 -13.56 1.12
CA LEU A 43 -2.23 -12.27 1.78
C LEU A 43 -2.54 -12.35 3.28
N ASP A 44 -2.48 -13.53 3.91
CA ASP A 44 -2.84 -13.76 5.33
C ASP A 44 -4.20 -13.16 5.75
N VAL A 45 -5.12 -13.04 4.78
CA VAL A 45 -6.51 -12.63 5.00
C VAL A 45 -7.39 -13.87 4.99
N GLY A 46 -8.06 -14.14 6.11
CA GLY A 46 -8.95 -15.29 6.24
C GLY A 46 -10.22 -15.13 5.42
N TRP A 47 -10.61 -16.18 4.69
CA TRP A 47 -11.90 -16.23 4.01
C TRP A 47 -13.05 -16.23 5.03
N PRO A 48 -14.14 -15.50 4.81
CA PRO A 48 -15.29 -15.53 5.70
C PRO A 48 -15.94 -16.92 5.76
N GLU A 49 -16.31 -17.37 6.96
CA GLU A 49 -17.01 -18.66 7.15
C GLU A 49 -18.42 -18.63 6.56
N GLU A 50 -19.08 -17.48 6.65
CA GLU A 50 -20.41 -17.21 6.12
C GLU A 50 -20.37 -15.96 5.22
N LEU A 51 -21.08 -15.97 4.11
CA LEU A 51 -21.18 -14.82 3.21
C LEU A 51 -22.44 -14.02 3.52
N THR A 52 -22.25 -12.98 4.32
CA THR A 52 -23.22 -11.93 4.59
C THR A 52 -22.65 -10.60 4.12
N THR A 53 -23.49 -9.57 3.97
CA THR A 53 -23.04 -8.20 3.67
C THR A 53 -21.93 -7.74 4.63
N GLU A 54 -22.09 -7.91 5.95
CA GLU A 54 -21.12 -7.44 6.95
C GLU A 54 -19.76 -8.18 6.86
N THR A 55 -19.81 -9.50 6.68
CA THR A 55 -18.61 -10.34 6.57
C THR A 55 -17.88 -10.10 5.24
N VAL A 56 -18.62 -9.87 4.15
CA VAL A 56 -18.04 -9.57 2.84
C VAL A 56 -17.41 -8.18 2.84
N GLU A 57 -18.08 -7.17 3.40
CA GLU A 57 -17.53 -5.82 3.56
C GLU A 57 -16.18 -5.88 4.31
N SER A 58 -16.18 -6.46 5.50
CA SER A 58 -14.96 -6.61 6.31
C SER A 58 -13.88 -7.41 5.59
N PHE A 59 -14.25 -8.48 4.88
CA PHE A 59 -13.31 -9.29 4.13
C PHE A 59 -12.65 -8.49 3.01
N VAL A 60 -13.42 -7.84 2.14
CA VAL A 60 -12.89 -7.15 0.96
C VAL A 60 -12.07 -5.93 1.34
N GLU A 61 -12.43 -5.19 2.41
CA GLU A 61 -11.59 -4.11 2.92
C GLU A 61 -10.22 -4.64 3.36
N ASN A 62 -10.18 -5.69 4.18
CA ASN A 62 -8.93 -6.28 4.63
C ASN A 62 -8.12 -6.85 3.45
N TYR A 63 -8.82 -7.49 2.50
CA TYR A 63 -8.22 -8.07 1.30
C TYR A 63 -7.57 -7.01 0.41
N GLU A 64 -8.29 -5.93 0.06
CA GLU A 64 -7.74 -4.86 -0.79
C GLU A 64 -6.58 -4.15 -0.09
N ASN A 65 -6.66 -3.92 1.22
CA ASN A 65 -5.55 -3.32 1.97
C ASN A 65 -4.27 -4.18 1.93
N ALA A 66 -4.41 -5.50 2.08
CA ALA A 66 -3.28 -6.43 1.95
C ALA A 66 -2.80 -6.54 0.49
N TYR A 67 -3.71 -6.71 -0.46
CA TYR A 67 -3.40 -6.81 -1.89
C TYR A 67 -2.65 -5.57 -2.39
N TYR A 68 -3.16 -4.38 -2.10
CA TYR A 68 -2.57 -3.13 -2.57
C TYR A 68 -1.18 -2.91 -1.95
N ARG A 69 -1.01 -3.23 -0.67
CA ARG A 69 0.30 -3.14 0.01
C ARG A 69 1.33 -4.07 -0.61
N GLU A 70 0.98 -5.34 -0.79
CA GLU A 70 1.94 -6.40 -1.13
C GLU A 70 2.13 -6.58 -2.64
N LYS A 71 1.11 -6.29 -3.46
CA LYS A 71 1.16 -6.55 -4.92
C LYS A 71 1.29 -5.29 -5.76
N VAL A 72 0.69 -4.17 -5.32
CA VAL A 72 0.69 -2.92 -6.09
C VAL A 72 1.84 -2.02 -5.66
N VAL A 73 1.96 -1.77 -4.36
CA VAL A 73 3.00 -0.90 -3.80
C VAL A 73 4.30 -1.64 -3.56
N ASP A 74 4.23 -2.94 -3.25
CA ASP A 74 5.37 -3.76 -2.84
C ASP A 74 6.10 -3.09 -1.65
N PHE A 75 5.32 -2.76 -0.61
CA PHE A 75 5.84 -1.97 0.50
C PHE A 75 6.63 -2.84 1.49
N GLU A 76 7.95 -2.74 1.39
CA GLU A 76 8.86 -3.18 2.45
C GLU A 76 9.32 -2.01 3.33
N GLN A 77 9.13 -2.17 4.66
CA GLN A 77 9.65 -1.24 5.65
C GLN A 77 11.14 -1.52 5.88
N GLU A 78 12.01 -0.66 5.35
CA GLU A 78 13.47 -0.81 5.51
C GLU A 78 14.01 -0.04 6.71
N THR A 79 13.33 1.05 7.07
CA THR A 79 13.68 1.92 8.18
C THR A 79 12.44 2.24 9.02
N ARG A 80 12.63 2.61 10.29
CA ARG A 80 11.52 3.08 11.14
C ARG A 80 10.89 4.40 10.66
N LEU A 81 11.58 5.09 9.77
CA LEU A 81 11.13 6.32 9.12
C LEU A 81 10.25 6.06 7.88
N ASP A 82 10.19 4.81 7.39
CA ASP A 82 9.23 4.43 6.36
C ASP A 82 7.84 4.25 7.00
N GLU A 83 6.82 4.86 6.40
CA GLU A 83 5.43 4.78 6.85
C GLU A 83 4.51 4.44 5.67
N TYR A 84 3.60 3.50 5.92
CA TYR A 84 2.53 3.11 5.00
C TYR A 84 1.20 3.59 5.59
N ALA A 85 0.58 4.58 4.97
CA ALA A 85 -0.69 5.15 5.40
C ALA A 85 -1.74 5.10 4.28
N LEU A 86 -1.67 4.05 3.46
CA LEU A 86 -2.70 3.76 2.47
C LEU A 86 -3.79 2.90 3.09
N SER A 87 -5.04 3.25 2.79
CA SER A 87 -6.19 2.47 3.21
C SER A 87 -7.27 2.45 2.13
N ALA A 88 -7.90 1.31 1.93
CA ALA A 88 -9.16 1.16 1.19
C ALA A 88 -10.33 0.99 2.16
N ASN A 89 -11.49 1.53 1.77
CA ASN A 89 -12.77 1.37 2.46
C ASN A 89 -13.87 1.12 1.41
N VAL A 90 -14.94 0.46 1.82
CA VAL A 90 -16.11 0.25 0.98
C VAL A 90 -16.80 1.59 0.68
N ALA A 91 -16.90 1.92 -0.61
CA ALA A 91 -17.56 3.14 -1.08
C ALA A 91 -19.08 2.94 -1.18
N SER A 92 -19.50 1.75 -1.62
CA SER A 92 -20.88 1.32 -1.71
C SER A 92 -21.02 -0.08 -1.10
N GLY A 93 -21.92 -0.24 -0.13
CA GLY A 93 -22.11 -1.49 0.60
C GLY A 93 -22.34 -2.71 -0.31
N PRO A 94 -21.97 -3.93 0.13
CA PRO A 94 -22.08 -5.13 -0.70
C PRO A 94 -23.49 -5.37 -1.23
N THR A 95 -23.60 -5.68 -2.52
CA THR A 95 -24.86 -5.97 -3.21
C THR A 95 -24.86 -7.43 -3.67
N GLU A 96 -25.94 -8.17 -3.38
CA GLU A 96 -26.06 -9.56 -3.85
C GLU A 96 -26.12 -9.62 -5.38
N SER A 97 -25.31 -10.49 -5.96
CA SER A 97 -25.25 -10.72 -7.40
C SER A 97 -24.97 -12.19 -7.70
N GLY A 98 -25.90 -12.85 -8.40
CA GLY A 98 -25.81 -14.28 -8.68
C GLY A 98 -25.72 -15.11 -7.39
N ALA A 99 -24.59 -15.81 -7.20
CA ALA A 99 -24.30 -16.65 -6.04
C ALA A 99 -23.43 -15.95 -4.96
N GLY A 100 -23.10 -14.68 -5.15
CA GLY A 100 -22.15 -13.95 -4.31
C GLY A 100 -22.53 -12.49 -4.12
N TYR A 101 -21.51 -11.65 -3.89
CA TYR A 101 -21.64 -10.23 -3.60
C TYR A 101 -20.71 -9.41 -4.48
N GLU A 102 -21.20 -8.28 -4.95
CA GLU A 102 -20.43 -7.21 -5.58
C GLU A 102 -20.13 -6.11 -4.58
N VAL A 103 -18.89 -5.59 -4.58
CA VAL A 103 -18.44 -4.55 -3.63
C VAL A 103 -17.63 -3.51 -4.38
N GLU A 104 -17.94 -2.23 -4.15
CA GLU A 104 -17.16 -1.09 -4.64
C GLU A 104 -16.29 -0.54 -3.51
N LEU A 105 -15.00 -0.36 -3.77
CA LEU A 105 -14.05 0.26 -2.85
C LEU A 105 -13.48 1.54 -3.42
N SER A 106 -13.13 2.43 -2.50
CA SER A 106 -12.26 3.56 -2.75
C SER A 106 -11.09 3.52 -1.78
N GLY A 107 -9.89 3.74 -2.31
CA GLY A 107 -8.66 3.78 -1.53
C GLY A 107 -7.91 5.07 -1.74
N GLY A 108 -7.15 5.44 -0.71
CA GLY A 108 -6.26 6.57 -0.79
C GLY A 108 -5.27 6.64 0.37
N GLY A 109 -4.39 7.62 0.29
CA GLY A 109 -3.40 7.94 1.33
C GLY A 109 -2.02 8.13 0.74
N GLY A 110 -0.98 7.80 1.53
CA GLY A 110 0.40 8.00 1.11
C GLY A 110 1.38 6.92 1.58
N VAL A 111 2.43 6.74 0.77
CA VAL A 111 3.64 6.02 1.18
C VAL A 111 4.72 7.05 1.46
N TYR A 112 5.21 7.05 2.69
CA TYR A 112 6.19 8.00 3.17
C TYR A 112 7.55 7.31 3.24
N ARG A 113 8.51 7.85 2.49
CA ARG A 113 9.90 7.38 2.44
C ARG A 113 10.81 8.37 3.14
N PRO A 114 11.85 7.89 3.84
CA PRO A 114 12.71 8.73 4.68
C PRO A 114 13.51 9.74 3.87
N ASN A 115 13.64 10.95 4.41
CA ASN A 115 14.47 12.02 3.89
C ASN A 115 15.13 12.78 5.05
N LEU A 116 16.41 13.10 4.96
CA LEU A 116 17.08 13.95 5.94
C LEU A 116 17.37 15.32 5.34
N HIS A 117 17.11 16.35 6.13
CA HIS A 117 17.66 17.67 5.90
C HIS A 117 18.82 17.89 6.87
N LEU A 118 20.00 18.12 6.32
CA LEU A 118 21.23 18.42 7.04
C LEU A 118 21.56 19.89 6.85
N ALA A 119 21.95 20.57 7.91
CA ALA A 119 22.53 21.90 7.88
C ALA A 119 23.81 21.91 8.71
N ALA A 120 24.91 22.34 8.12
CA ALA A 120 26.19 22.49 8.79
C ALA A 120 26.57 23.97 8.84
N THR A 121 26.96 24.47 10.00
CA THR A 121 27.35 25.87 10.20
C THR A 121 28.45 25.98 11.24
N VAL A 122 29.35 26.95 11.10
CA VAL A 122 30.37 27.23 12.13
C VAL A 122 29.66 27.76 13.37
N ALA A 123 29.94 27.15 14.53
CA ALA A 123 29.33 27.55 15.80
C ALA A 123 30.18 27.12 16.99
N ASP A 124 30.07 27.87 18.09
CA ASP A 124 30.63 27.44 19.37
C ASP A 124 29.81 26.29 19.95
N ALA A 125 30.47 25.19 20.30
CA ALA A 125 29.81 24.09 21.00
C ALA A 125 29.39 24.53 22.43
N PRO A 126 28.22 24.10 22.92
CA PRO A 126 27.85 24.23 24.32
C PRO A 126 28.90 23.62 25.24
N VAL A 127 29.01 24.14 26.47
CA VAL A 127 30.08 23.75 27.43
C VAL A 127 30.13 22.25 27.71
N ASP A 128 28.99 21.58 27.68
CA ASP A 128 28.85 20.15 27.98
C ASP A 128 28.58 19.30 26.72
N ALA A 129 28.73 19.88 25.52
CA ALA A 129 28.54 19.15 24.27
C ALA A 129 29.80 18.36 23.91
N ASP A 130 29.60 17.11 23.49
CA ASP A 130 30.66 16.32 22.88
C ASP A 130 30.99 16.87 21.48
N VAL A 131 32.27 17.11 21.24
CA VAL A 131 32.79 17.54 19.94
C VAL A 131 33.50 16.36 19.30
N HIS A 132 32.95 15.86 18.20
CA HIS A 132 33.43 14.65 17.53
C HIS A 132 34.46 14.96 16.44
N SER A 133 35.34 14.01 16.13
CA SER A 133 36.23 14.11 14.95
C SER A 133 35.46 13.78 13.67
N THR A 134 35.92 14.33 12.54
CA THR A 134 35.41 13.96 11.21
C THR A 134 36.12 12.77 10.57
N ASP A 135 37.15 12.20 11.22
CA ASP A 135 38.02 11.15 10.65
C ASP A 135 37.27 9.86 10.30
N ASP A 136 36.29 9.49 11.12
CA ASP A 136 35.49 8.26 10.96
C ASP A 136 34.16 8.50 10.22
N LEU A 137 33.94 9.71 9.72
CA LEU A 137 32.71 10.04 9.01
C LEU A 137 32.75 9.60 7.54
N GLU A 138 31.58 9.24 7.03
CA GLU A 138 31.42 8.98 5.61
C GLU A 138 31.74 10.23 4.76
N THR A 139 32.28 10.02 3.56
CA THR A 139 32.75 11.10 2.67
C THR A 139 31.71 12.18 2.43
N GLY A 140 30.43 11.83 2.32
CA GLY A 140 29.36 12.80 2.10
C GLY A 140 29.18 13.78 3.26
N LEU A 141 29.05 13.25 4.48
CA LEU A 141 28.89 14.08 5.69
C LEU A 141 30.16 14.85 6.00
N ALA A 142 31.32 14.21 5.87
CA ALA A 142 32.61 14.87 6.06
C ALA A 142 32.85 16.00 5.05
N SER A 143 32.36 15.88 3.81
CA SER A 143 32.41 16.97 2.83
C SER A 143 31.54 18.15 3.25
N LEU A 144 30.28 17.89 3.65
CA LEU A 144 29.35 18.92 4.11
C LEU A 144 29.93 19.76 5.25
N LEU A 145 30.54 19.11 6.24
CA LEU A 145 31.16 19.78 7.39
C LEU A 145 32.39 20.62 6.99
N ARG A 146 33.23 20.11 6.09
CA ARG A 146 34.38 20.86 5.56
C ARG A 146 33.94 22.07 4.75
N ASP A 147 32.93 21.91 3.89
CA ASP A 147 32.40 23.01 3.09
C ASP A 147 31.87 24.14 3.98
N ALA A 148 31.24 23.83 5.11
CA ALA A 148 30.80 24.82 6.09
C ALA A 148 31.99 25.49 6.82
N ALA A 149 32.98 24.71 7.26
CA ALA A 149 34.18 25.23 7.92
C ALA A 149 35.02 26.14 7.01
N ASP A 150 35.16 25.79 5.74
CA ASP A 150 35.96 26.53 4.75
C ASP A 150 35.26 27.82 4.29
N SER A 151 33.92 27.81 4.21
CA SER A 151 33.14 28.94 3.72
C SER A 151 32.73 29.94 4.82
N ASP A 152 32.68 29.49 6.08
CA ASP A 152 32.06 30.23 7.19
C ASP A 152 30.59 30.62 6.90
N GLU A 153 29.92 29.81 6.06
CA GLU A 153 28.50 29.92 5.71
C GLU A 153 27.75 28.64 6.07
N GLU A 154 26.44 28.74 6.26
CA GLU A 154 25.58 27.57 6.43
C GLU A 154 25.51 26.78 5.11
N VAL A 155 25.87 25.50 5.16
CA VAL A 155 25.75 24.58 4.03
C VAL A 155 24.64 23.58 4.32
N THR A 156 23.69 23.46 3.40
CA THR A 156 22.54 22.56 3.53
C THR A 156 22.60 21.42 2.53
N GLN A 157 22.10 20.26 2.94
CA GLN A 157 21.99 19.08 2.08
C GLN A 157 20.71 18.31 2.36
N HIS A 158 19.99 17.98 1.28
CA HIS A 158 18.87 17.05 1.32
C HIS A 158 19.34 15.65 0.93
N VAL A 159 19.05 14.66 1.76
CA VAL A 159 19.46 13.27 1.56
C VAL A 159 18.21 12.41 1.37
N THR A 160 17.98 12.00 0.13
CA THR A 160 16.79 11.22 -0.27
C THR A 160 17.10 9.78 -0.63
N ARG A 161 18.39 9.43 -0.84
CA ARG A 161 18.79 8.06 -1.16
C ARG A 161 18.72 7.20 0.11
N ARG A 162 17.89 6.15 0.08
CA ARG A 162 17.54 5.33 1.25
C ARG A 162 18.75 4.71 1.96
N ASP A 163 19.70 4.17 1.20
CA ASP A 163 20.93 3.58 1.75
C ASP A 163 21.80 4.62 2.46
N VAL A 164 21.80 5.87 1.99
CA VAL A 164 22.53 6.98 2.61
C VAL A 164 21.80 7.47 3.84
N VAL A 165 20.47 7.64 3.77
CA VAL A 165 19.65 8.02 4.93
C VAL A 165 19.82 7.02 6.07
N ARG A 166 19.76 5.70 5.77
CA ARG A 166 19.93 4.66 6.79
C ARG A 166 21.28 4.77 7.50
N ARG A 167 22.35 5.01 6.75
CA ARG A 167 23.70 5.15 7.30
C ARG A 167 23.84 6.42 8.12
N PHE A 168 23.31 7.54 7.64
CA PHE A 168 23.34 8.80 8.37
C PHE A 168 22.53 8.75 9.66
N VAL A 169 21.34 8.15 9.65
CA VAL A 169 20.55 7.92 10.88
C VAL A 169 21.33 7.06 11.86
N ALA A 170 22.01 5.99 11.40
CA ALA A 170 22.81 5.16 12.28
C ALA A 170 23.97 5.95 12.91
N THR A 171 24.73 6.72 12.12
CA THR A 171 25.82 7.57 12.61
C THR A 171 25.30 8.63 13.58
N VAL A 172 24.21 9.32 13.26
CA VAL A 172 23.65 10.37 14.14
C VAL A 172 23.17 9.77 15.46
N ASN A 173 22.50 8.61 15.43
CA ASN A 173 22.04 7.95 16.66
C ASN A 173 23.17 7.34 17.48
N GLU A 174 24.31 7.01 16.87
CA GLU A 174 25.49 6.54 17.58
C GLU A 174 26.24 7.68 18.28
N LEU A 175 26.30 8.85 17.64
CA LEU A 175 27.04 10.01 18.15
C LEU A 175 26.19 10.91 19.06
N SER A 176 24.87 10.89 18.92
CA SER A 176 23.99 11.75 19.72
C SER A 176 23.71 11.15 21.09
N ASP A 177 23.86 11.97 22.13
CA ASP A 177 23.37 11.67 23.48
C ASP A 177 21.85 11.91 23.66
N GLY A 178 21.19 12.41 22.61
CA GLY A 178 19.77 12.77 22.61
C GLY A 178 18.83 11.60 22.32
N GLU A 179 17.56 11.94 22.09
CA GLU A 179 16.60 10.95 21.59
C GLU A 179 16.99 10.51 20.17
N PRO A 180 16.97 9.20 19.88
CA PRO A 180 17.35 8.71 18.56
C PRO A 180 16.33 9.19 17.51
N LEU A 181 16.83 9.48 16.31
CA LEU A 181 16.02 9.69 15.12
C LEU A 181 15.29 8.39 14.77
N THR A 182 14.01 8.33 15.07
CA THR A 182 13.14 7.16 14.92
C THR A 182 11.89 7.44 14.08
N GLY A 183 11.49 8.70 13.96
CA GLY A 183 10.28 9.13 13.27
C GLY A 183 10.44 10.44 12.51
N LYS A 184 9.42 10.75 11.70
CA LYS A 184 9.27 12.04 11.04
C LYS A 184 9.15 13.15 12.09
N GLY A 185 9.86 14.25 11.89
CA GLY A 185 9.87 15.41 12.78
C GLY A 185 10.94 15.35 13.85
N ASP A 186 11.59 14.19 14.03
CA ASP A 186 12.74 14.06 14.91
C ASP A 186 13.90 14.92 14.39
N ALA A 187 14.66 15.49 15.31
CA ALA A 187 15.82 16.30 15.01
C ALA A 187 16.93 16.02 16.01
N ALA A 188 18.16 16.19 15.55
CA ALA A 188 19.36 16.03 16.36
C ALA A 188 20.36 17.14 16.00
N THR A 189 21.16 17.52 16.99
CA THR A 189 22.26 18.46 16.82
C THR A 189 23.54 17.79 17.31
N LEU A 190 24.60 17.88 16.51
CA LEU A 190 25.92 17.34 16.81
C LEU A 190 26.98 18.40 16.56
N TYR A 191 28.12 18.32 17.23
CA TYR A 191 29.24 19.24 17.04
C TYR A 191 30.47 18.46 16.58
N PHE A 192 31.19 19.02 15.61
CA PHE A 192 32.37 18.41 15.01
C PHE A 192 33.55 19.36 15.01
N ASP A 193 34.75 18.84 15.26
CA ASP A 193 36.01 19.55 15.00
C ASP A 193 36.45 19.27 13.56
N VAL A 194 36.59 20.35 12.79
CA VAL A 194 37.05 20.32 11.40
C VAL A 194 38.32 21.16 11.31
N ASP A 195 39.47 20.50 11.45
CA ASP A 195 40.79 21.12 11.41
C ASP A 195 40.94 22.30 12.39
N GLY A 196 40.34 22.18 13.59
CA GLY A 196 40.34 23.21 14.63
C GLY A 196 39.20 24.22 14.55
N THR A 197 38.27 24.07 13.59
CA THR A 197 37.03 24.85 13.49
C THR A 197 35.86 24.00 13.97
N THR A 198 35.12 24.48 14.97
CA THR A 198 33.90 23.79 15.44
C THR A 198 32.73 24.06 14.50
N VAL A 199 32.11 22.99 14.02
CA VAL A 199 30.94 23.02 13.14
C VAL A 199 29.78 22.33 13.83
N GLU A 200 28.64 23.01 13.92
CA GLU A 200 27.35 22.43 14.31
C GLU A 200 26.71 21.75 13.10
N LEU A 201 26.29 20.50 13.27
CA LEU A 201 25.44 19.77 12.35
C LEU A 201 24.03 19.66 12.93
N SER A 202 23.09 20.34 12.30
CA SER A 202 21.66 20.17 12.54
C SER A 202 21.08 19.14 11.56
N VAL A 203 20.44 18.11 12.09
CA VAL A 203 19.80 17.03 11.33
C VAL A 203 18.31 17.05 11.63
N SER A 204 17.47 16.98 10.61
CA SER A 204 16.04 16.81 10.77
C SER A 204 15.50 15.71 9.85
N ALA A 205 14.75 14.79 10.44
CA ALA A 205 14.09 13.71 9.74
C ALA A 205 12.75 14.18 9.18
N SER A 206 12.56 13.99 7.89
CA SER A 206 11.32 14.26 7.17
C SER A 206 10.95 13.04 6.32
N SER A 207 9.86 13.14 5.59
CA SER A 207 9.48 12.14 4.62
C SER A 207 9.02 12.75 3.31
N PHE A 208 9.43 12.12 2.22
CA PHE A 208 8.81 12.33 0.91
C PHE A 208 7.57 11.43 0.83
N HIS A 209 6.47 11.93 0.30
CA HIS A 209 5.24 11.16 0.12
C HIS A 209 4.92 10.95 -1.35
N GLY A 210 4.59 9.72 -1.71
CA GLY A 210 3.78 9.45 -2.89
C GLY A 210 2.33 9.35 -2.47
N ASP A 211 1.47 10.20 -3.05
CA ASP A 211 0.03 10.11 -2.86
C ASP A 211 -0.57 9.10 -3.84
N TYR A 212 -1.50 8.28 -3.35
CA TYR A 212 -2.22 7.30 -4.15
C TYR A 212 -3.71 7.49 -3.95
N TRP A 213 -4.46 7.28 -5.03
CA TRP A 213 -5.91 7.28 -5.07
C TRP A 213 -6.33 6.21 -6.06
N TRP A 214 -7.23 5.32 -5.66
CA TRP A 214 -7.71 4.26 -6.54
C TRP A 214 -9.13 3.83 -6.19
N SER A 215 -9.75 3.14 -7.13
CA SER A 215 -11.02 2.44 -6.95
C SER A 215 -10.83 0.99 -7.35
N ALA A 216 -11.64 0.11 -6.77
CA ALA A 216 -11.67 -1.29 -7.12
C ALA A 216 -13.08 -1.84 -6.98
N TRP A 217 -13.44 -2.78 -7.85
CA TRP A 217 -14.69 -3.51 -7.79
C TRP A 217 -14.41 -4.98 -7.63
N TYR A 218 -15.10 -5.60 -6.68
CA TYR A 218 -14.91 -6.98 -6.30
C TYR A 218 -16.17 -7.80 -6.52
N TYR A 219 -15.98 -9.06 -6.92
CA TYR A 219 -16.98 -10.10 -6.82
C TYR A 219 -16.47 -11.20 -5.89
N VAL A 220 -17.26 -11.54 -4.87
CA VAL A 220 -16.90 -12.55 -3.87
C VAL A 220 -18.05 -13.55 -3.74
N ASP A 221 -17.74 -14.84 -3.90
CA ASP A 221 -18.66 -15.92 -3.59
C ASP A 221 -18.00 -16.95 -2.66
N GLU A 222 -18.63 -18.12 -2.50
CA GLU A 222 -18.14 -19.18 -1.60
C GLU A 222 -16.80 -19.78 -2.04
N ASN A 223 -16.45 -19.62 -3.32
CA ASN A 223 -15.37 -20.32 -4.00
C ASN A 223 -14.31 -19.38 -4.57
N VAL A 224 -14.63 -18.14 -4.97
CA VAL A 224 -13.73 -17.24 -5.69
C VAL A 224 -13.79 -15.79 -5.22
N VAL A 225 -12.67 -15.10 -5.41
CA VAL A 225 -12.54 -13.64 -5.32
C VAL A 225 -12.05 -13.11 -6.66
N ARG A 226 -12.79 -12.17 -7.22
CA ARG A 226 -12.44 -11.47 -8.46
C ARG A 226 -12.36 -9.97 -8.25
N ARG A 227 -11.53 -9.31 -9.03
CA ARG A 227 -11.27 -7.87 -8.95
C ARG A 227 -11.19 -7.23 -10.34
N THR A 228 -11.65 -6.00 -10.45
CA THR A 228 -11.35 -5.09 -11.57
C THR A 228 -11.08 -3.68 -11.05
N ASP A 229 -10.29 -2.90 -11.78
CA ASP A 229 -10.06 -1.46 -11.57
C ASP A 229 -10.77 -0.59 -12.64
N ASP A 230 -11.57 -1.22 -13.51
CA ASP A 230 -12.39 -0.58 -14.54
C ASP A 230 -13.87 -0.65 -14.14
N ASP A 231 -14.50 0.52 -13.97
CA ASP A 231 -15.91 0.67 -13.58
C ASP A 231 -16.91 0.22 -14.65
N SER A 232 -16.42 -0.05 -15.86
CA SER A 232 -17.21 -0.56 -16.98
C SER A 232 -17.19 -2.08 -17.11
N VAL A 233 -16.34 -2.77 -16.33
CA VAL A 233 -16.23 -4.22 -16.32
C VAL A 233 -17.06 -4.78 -15.16
N ASP A 234 -17.88 -5.80 -15.46
CA ASP A 234 -18.57 -6.56 -14.42
C ASP A 234 -17.51 -7.26 -13.54
N PRO A 235 -17.47 -7.02 -12.22
CA PRO A 235 -16.47 -7.62 -11.35
C PRO A 235 -16.52 -9.16 -11.33
N ALA A 236 -17.65 -9.79 -11.66
CA ALA A 236 -17.74 -11.24 -11.83
C ALA A 236 -16.97 -11.75 -13.07
N GLU A 237 -16.70 -10.88 -14.04
CA GLU A 237 -15.83 -11.13 -15.20
C GLU A 237 -14.39 -10.62 -14.99
N GLY A 238 -14.11 -10.03 -13.82
CA GLY A 238 -12.82 -9.48 -13.45
C GLY A 238 -11.72 -10.55 -13.29
N GLU A 239 -10.51 -10.06 -13.00
CA GLU A 239 -9.35 -10.90 -12.72
C GLU A 239 -9.66 -11.82 -11.54
N LEU A 240 -9.49 -13.13 -11.74
CA LEU A 240 -9.56 -14.11 -10.66
C LEU A 240 -8.30 -13.96 -9.79
N LEU A 241 -8.48 -13.50 -8.56
CA LEU A 241 -7.37 -13.31 -7.62
C LEU A 241 -7.12 -14.54 -6.77
N GLU A 242 -8.18 -15.18 -6.30
CA GLU A 242 -8.09 -16.30 -5.36
C GLU A 242 -9.28 -17.24 -5.50
N CYS A 243 -9.05 -18.51 -5.17
CA CYS A 243 -10.10 -19.49 -4.97
C CYS A 243 -9.89 -20.23 -3.67
N ARG A 244 -11.00 -20.63 -3.05
CA ARG A 244 -11.00 -21.43 -1.84
C ARG A 244 -10.46 -22.82 -2.17
N GLY A 245 -9.30 -23.18 -1.64
CA GLY A 245 -8.77 -24.54 -1.78
C GLY A 245 -9.72 -25.56 -1.14
N GLU A 246 -9.82 -26.75 -1.73
CA GLU A 246 -10.43 -27.89 -1.04
C GLU A 246 -9.63 -28.16 0.24
N SER A 247 -10.30 -28.09 1.39
CA SER A 247 -9.72 -28.41 2.71
C SER A 247 -9.52 -29.90 2.89
#